data_AF-A0A813X667-F1
#
_entry.id   AF-A0A813X667-F1
#
_cell.length_a   1.000
_cell.length_b   1.000
_cell.length_c   1.000
_cell.angle_alpha   90.00
_cell.angle_beta   90.00
_cell.angle_gamma   90.00
#
_symmetry.space_group_name_H-M   'P 1'
#
loop_
_entity.id
_entity.type
_entity.pdbx_description
1 polymer ?
#
loop_
_entity_poly.entity_id
_entity_poly.type
_entity_poly.pdbx_seq_one_letter_code
_entity_poly.pdbx_strand_id
1 'polypeptide(L)'
;MSSQFANLQEYIASLPANVIQNIYGHPASCLAIFRDLPVLARTIIMRFICLPNSETTGQPQPISQGVVSSWINPSHQNTYKMISRMLVKLGIWNEIGTDWQLDATFRNNLTGAIFGGTTIWLDETDSTAGPSERNIKKLDELNTYSSTRWDCVLQYLVNPDRGQITRDTIDVFVHAKLLRRNEDTSSSSTDPYTITGSGFQFLLMNRRSQVWFFIINSLETRQQRGEDISEHLIFLFQLSFATFGKDYSCEKFSSVKENFLQHLRELGLTWQKTRKIKRYFPTKLAIELASGLSTNGFVDQQYGNDEIQSGFLVVETNYRVYAYTNNDLYLKIIALFCKMLYRFPNMSVGLITRQSIRRALSKEISADLILNFLKSNAHPQMRKRLLENKPLIPTTISDQIRLWEMERDRVVDQEGMLYNQFNSANDFELIEKYAKDLNVLLWSNTQKRCIIVSKAGHEEVKRFWKMQRPKSSNEN
;
A
#
# COMPACT_ATOMS: atom_id res chain seq x y z
N MET A 1 2.04 -4.37 -7.98
CA MET A 1 2.03 -3.96 -6.56
C MET A 1 1.73 -5.18 -5.71
N SER A 2 2.69 -5.62 -4.92
CA SER A 2 2.54 -6.72 -3.96
C SER A 2 2.52 -6.17 -2.54
N SER A 3 1.70 -5.16 -2.27
CA SER A 3 1.04 -5.09 -0.97
C SER A 3 -0.16 -6.02 -1.11
N GLN A 4 -0.04 -7.25 -0.60
CA GLN A 4 -1.08 -8.28 -0.74
C GLN A 4 -2.40 -7.90 -0.05
N PHE A 5 -2.42 -6.79 0.69
CA PHE A 5 -3.53 -6.38 1.53
C PHE A 5 -3.97 -4.96 1.19
N ALA A 6 -5.08 -4.84 0.45
CA ALA A 6 -5.73 -3.55 0.23
C ALA A 6 -6.54 -3.13 1.48
N ASN A 7 -6.92 -4.11 2.31
CA ASN A 7 -7.80 -3.93 3.46
C ASN A 7 -7.17 -4.50 4.74
N LEU A 8 -7.45 -3.86 5.88
CA LEU A 8 -7.06 -4.32 7.21
C LEU A 8 -7.47 -5.78 7.46
N GLN A 9 -8.66 -6.17 7.00
CA GLN A 9 -9.19 -7.52 7.17
C GLN A 9 -8.30 -8.58 6.51
N GLU A 10 -7.73 -8.26 5.35
CA GLU A 10 -6.83 -9.19 4.65
C GLU A 10 -5.49 -9.26 5.38
N TYR A 11 -5.00 -8.14 5.92
CA TYR A 11 -3.80 -8.10 6.75
C TYR A 11 -3.97 -8.91 8.04
N ILE A 12 -5.06 -8.70 8.80
CA ILE A 12 -5.32 -9.47 10.03
C ILE A 12 -5.49 -10.96 9.71
N ALA A 13 -6.19 -11.30 8.62
CA ALA A 13 -6.35 -12.70 8.19
C ALA A 13 -5.04 -13.38 7.77
N SER A 14 -3.98 -12.62 7.49
CA SER A 14 -2.65 -13.16 7.19
C SER A 14 -1.80 -13.41 8.44
N LEU A 15 -2.21 -12.90 9.60
CA LEU A 15 -1.46 -13.02 10.85
C LEU A 15 -1.60 -14.42 11.48
N PRO A 16 -0.60 -14.89 12.25
CA PRO A 16 -0.68 -16.14 13.00
C PRO A 16 -1.81 -16.11 14.05
N ALA A 17 -2.45 -17.27 14.29
CA ALA A 17 -3.57 -17.40 15.23
C ALA A 17 -3.25 -16.92 16.66
N ASN A 18 -2.01 -17.11 17.13
CA ASN A 18 -1.58 -16.65 18.45
C ASN A 18 -1.60 -15.11 18.58
N VAL A 19 -1.22 -14.41 17.51
CA VAL A 19 -1.24 -12.93 17.45
C VAL A 19 -2.69 -12.44 17.45
N ILE A 20 -3.57 -13.12 16.71
CA ILE A 20 -5.00 -12.81 16.65
C ILE A 20 -5.66 -12.94 18.03
N GLN A 21 -5.37 -14.02 18.78
CA GLN A 21 -5.87 -14.20 20.14
C GLN A 21 -5.40 -13.08 21.09
N ASN A 22 -4.13 -12.68 21.01
CA ASN A 22 -3.60 -11.56 21.80
C ASN A 22 -4.29 -10.24 21.45
N ILE A 23 -4.56 -10.00 20.16
CA ILE A 23 -5.31 -8.81 19.71
C ILE A 23 -6.73 -8.83 20.29
N TYR A 24 -7.41 -9.98 20.27
CA TYR A 24 -8.75 -10.17 20.83
C TYR A 24 -8.81 -10.10 22.36
N GLY A 25 -7.67 -10.21 23.04
CA GLY A 25 -7.55 -9.94 24.47
C GLY A 25 -7.87 -8.49 24.87
N HIS A 26 -7.88 -7.55 23.93
CA HIS A 26 -8.14 -6.13 24.20
C HIS A 26 -9.49 -5.64 23.64
N PRO A 27 -10.34 -5.00 24.48
CA PRO A 27 -11.67 -4.51 24.06
C PRO A 27 -11.65 -3.54 22.86
N ALA A 28 -10.66 -2.64 22.79
CA ALA A 28 -10.52 -1.68 21.70
C ALA A 28 -10.33 -2.38 20.34
N SER A 29 -9.52 -3.44 20.30
CA SER A 29 -9.28 -4.21 19.08
C SER A 29 -10.56 -4.91 18.59
N CYS A 30 -11.30 -5.54 19.51
CA CYS A 30 -12.55 -6.22 19.18
C CYS A 30 -13.58 -5.26 18.61
N LEU A 31 -13.70 -4.07 19.20
CA LEU A 31 -14.63 -3.05 18.72
C LEU A 31 -14.22 -2.47 17.36
N ALA A 32 -12.93 -2.23 17.15
CA ALA A 32 -12.42 -1.74 15.86
C ALA A 32 -12.71 -2.74 14.75
N ILE A 33 -12.36 -4.01 14.96
CA ILE A 33 -12.60 -5.08 13.98
C ILE A 33 -14.10 -5.26 13.74
N PHE A 34 -14.92 -5.22 14.80
CA PHE A 34 -16.38 -5.28 14.65
C PHE A 34 -16.95 -4.12 13.82
N ARG A 35 -16.42 -2.90 13.97
CA ARG A 35 -16.86 -1.74 13.19
C ARG A 35 -16.63 -1.92 11.69
N ASP A 36 -15.56 -2.62 11.33
CA ASP A 36 -15.08 -2.77 9.96
C ASP A 36 -15.77 -3.90 9.20
N LEU A 37 -16.43 -4.80 9.93
CA LEU A 37 -17.15 -5.90 9.33
C LEU A 37 -18.36 -5.42 8.51
N PRO A 38 -18.71 -6.12 7.40
CA PRO A 38 -19.91 -5.84 6.63
C PRO A 38 -21.16 -5.83 7.51
N VAL A 39 -22.17 -5.04 7.13
CA VAL A 39 -23.42 -4.89 7.90
C VAL A 39 -24.02 -6.25 8.28
N LEU A 40 -24.08 -7.19 7.32
CA LEU A 40 -24.61 -8.53 7.56
C LEU A 40 -23.82 -9.30 8.63
N ALA A 41 -22.48 -9.24 8.60
CA ALA A 41 -21.63 -9.87 9.59
C ALA A 41 -21.86 -9.27 10.99
N ARG A 42 -21.97 -7.95 11.08
CA ARG A 42 -22.27 -7.25 12.35
C ARG A 42 -23.62 -7.66 12.92
N THR A 43 -24.66 -7.73 12.10
CA THR A 43 -26.00 -8.17 12.54
C THR A 43 -25.98 -9.60 13.06
N ILE A 44 -25.27 -10.51 12.38
CA ILE A 44 -25.15 -11.90 12.84
C ILE A 44 -24.39 -11.93 14.18
N ILE A 45 -23.23 -11.28 14.28
CA ILE A 45 -22.45 -11.24 15.53
C ILE A 45 -23.27 -10.65 16.68
N MET A 46 -24.03 -9.57 16.46
CA MET A 46 -24.91 -9.00 17.49
C MET A 46 -25.96 -10.00 17.98
N ARG A 47 -26.54 -10.82 17.08
CA ARG A 47 -27.47 -11.88 17.48
C ARG A 47 -26.77 -12.94 18.33
N PHE A 48 -25.57 -13.37 17.93
CA PHE A 48 -24.77 -14.35 18.68
C PHE A 48 -24.39 -13.85 20.08
N ILE A 49 -24.07 -12.56 20.21
CA ILE A 49 -23.72 -11.94 21.49
C ILE A 49 -24.89 -11.97 22.48
N CYS A 50 -26.11 -11.71 21.99
CA CYS A 50 -27.33 -11.66 22.81
C CYS A 50 -27.84 -13.04 23.27
N LEU A 51 -27.34 -14.15 22.70
CA LEU A 51 -27.76 -15.48 23.13
C LEU A 51 -27.09 -15.85 24.46
N PRO A 52 -27.77 -16.52 25.40
CA PRO A 52 -27.14 -16.92 26.66
C PRO A 52 -25.94 -17.87 26.42
N ASN A 53 -24.97 -17.87 27.36
CA ASN A 53 -23.92 -18.88 27.37
C ASN A 53 -24.54 -20.25 27.69
N SER A 54 -23.92 -21.32 27.19
CA SER A 54 -24.35 -22.68 27.53
C SER A 54 -24.22 -22.90 29.04
N GLU A 55 -25.32 -23.26 29.69
CA GLU A 55 -25.41 -23.47 31.15
C GLU A 55 -24.45 -24.57 31.66
N THR A 56 -24.00 -25.47 30.79
CA THR A 56 -23.16 -26.62 31.15
C THR A 56 -21.66 -26.38 31.02
N THR A 57 -21.23 -25.43 30.17
CA THR A 57 -19.81 -25.21 29.84
C THR A 57 -19.35 -23.77 30.07
N GLY A 58 -20.27 -22.82 30.28
CA GLY A 58 -19.95 -21.39 30.40
C GLY A 58 -19.45 -20.76 29.10
N GLN A 59 -19.44 -21.51 27.99
CA GLN A 59 -18.98 -21.10 26.67
C GLN A 59 -20.15 -20.65 25.77
N PRO A 60 -19.90 -19.87 24.71
CA PRO A 60 -20.92 -19.53 23.73
C PRO A 60 -21.58 -20.78 23.13
N GLN A 61 -22.91 -20.83 23.12
CA GLN A 61 -23.65 -21.97 22.58
C GLN A 61 -23.38 -22.10 21.06
N PRO A 62 -22.97 -23.28 20.57
CA PRO A 62 -22.80 -23.50 19.14
C PRO A 62 -24.17 -23.49 18.44
N ILE A 63 -24.26 -22.80 17.30
CA ILE A 63 -25.51 -22.68 16.51
C ILE A 63 -25.33 -23.42 15.19
N SER A 64 -26.28 -24.27 14.84
CA SER A 64 -26.26 -24.98 13.56
C SER A 64 -26.19 -24.04 12.37
N GLN A 65 -25.31 -24.37 11.42
CA GLN A 65 -25.14 -23.65 10.15
C GLN A 65 -26.47 -23.47 9.39
N GLY A 66 -27.38 -24.45 9.48
CA GLY A 66 -28.70 -24.38 8.86
C GLY A 66 -29.57 -23.25 9.40
N VAL A 67 -29.55 -23.02 10.71
CA VAL A 67 -30.32 -21.95 11.36
C VAL A 67 -29.78 -20.58 10.94
N VAL A 68 -28.46 -20.39 10.95
CA VAL A 68 -27.86 -19.12 10.52
C VAL A 68 -28.16 -18.84 9.04
N SER A 69 -28.12 -19.88 8.20
CA SER A 69 -28.46 -19.74 6.78
C SER A 69 -29.93 -19.37 6.53
N SER A 70 -30.85 -19.80 7.40
CA SER A 70 -32.28 -19.47 7.33
C SER A 70 -32.60 -18.00 7.64
N TRP A 71 -31.70 -17.30 8.35
CA TRP A 71 -31.86 -15.88 8.66
C TRP A 71 -31.63 -14.96 7.45
N ILE A 72 -31.16 -15.52 6.33
CA ILE A 72 -30.64 -14.77 5.19
C ILE A 72 -31.49 -15.08 3.97
N ASN A 73 -31.98 -14.02 3.33
CA ASN A 73 -32.75 -14.14 2.11
C ASN A 73 -31.97 -14.91 1.02
N PRO A 74 -32.63 -15.77 0.23
CA PRO A 74 -31.98 -16.59 -0.80
C PRO A 74 -31.08 -15.79 -1.75
N SER A 75 -31.46 -14.55 -2.09
CA SER A 75 -30.71 -13.65 -2.97
C SER A 75 -29.31 -13.25 -2.46
N HIS A 76 -29.06 -13.32 -1.15
CA HIS A 76 -27.79 -12.91 -0.52
C HIS A 76 -26.98 -14.08 0.06
N GLN A 77 -27.34 -15.34 -0.27
CA GLN A 77 -26.64 -16.52 0.21
C GLN A 77 -25.17 -16.59 -0.27
N ASN A 78 -24.87 -16.08 -1.45
CA ASN A 78 -23.49 -16.02 -1.96
C ASN A 78 -22.63 -15.04 -1.14
N THR A 79 -23.20 -13.88 -0.79
CA THR A 79 -22.55 -12.88 0.09
C THR A 79 -22.33 -13.47 1.48
N TYR A 80 -23.29 -14.22 2.01
CA TYR A 80 -23.15 -14.92 3.29
C TYR A 80 -21.99 -15.93 3.27
N LYS A 81 -21.88 -16.77 2.24
CA LYS A 81 -20.78 -17.73 2.10
C LYS A 81 -19.40 -17.04 2.03
N MET A 82 -19.32 -15.86 1.42
CA MET A 82 -18.09 -15.07 1.41
C MET A 82 -17.76 -14.53 2.80
N ILE A 83 -18.76 -14.01 3.51
CA ILE A 83 -18.62 -13.48 4.88
C ILE A 83 -18.27 -14.58 5.88
N SER A 84 -18.88 -15.76 5.80
CA SER A 84 -18.58 -16.87 6.71
C SER A 84 -17.12 -17.32 6.57
N ARG A 85 -16.63 -17.46 5.32
CA ARG A 85 -15.21 -17.74 5.06
C ARG A 85 -14.29 -16.66 5.62
N MET A 86 -14.69 -15.39 5.52
CA MET A 86 -13.93 -14.27 6.09
C MET A 86 -13.91 -14.31 7.62
N LEU A 87 -15.03 -14.58 8.28
CA LEU A 87 -15.13 -14.67 9.74
C LEU A 87 -14.33 -15.84 10.31
N VAL A 88 -14.31 -16.98 9.61
CA VAL A 88 -13.46 -18.13 9.95
C VAL A 88 -11.97 -17.78 9.77
N LYS A 89 -11.60 -17.12 8.66
CA LYS A 89 -10.22 -16.66 8.43
C LYS A 89 -9.74 -15.67 9.49
N LEU A 90 -10.62 -14.82 9.99
CA LEU A 90 -10.30 -13.88 11.08
C LEU A 90 -10.23 -14.57 12.46
N GLY A 91 -10.61 -15.85 12.59
CA GLY A 91 -10.64 -16.54 13.87
C GLY A 91 -11.78 -16.08 14.80
N ILE A 92 -12.80 -15.40 14.25
CA ILE A 92 -13.99 -14.97 15.00
C ILE A 92 -14.98 -16.13 15.14
N TRP A 93 -15.07 -16.97 14.10
CA TRP A 93 -15.87 -18.19 14.09
C TRP A 93 -14.98 -19.42 14.09
N ASN A 94 -15.28 -20.32 15.02
CA ASN A 94 -14.75 -21.66 15.05
C ASN A 94 -15.80 -22.63 14.51
N GLU A 95 -15.40 -23.49 13.59
CA GLU A 95 -16.25 -24.55 13.05
C GLU A 95 -16.12 -25.79 13.94
N ILE A 96 -17.19 -26.12 14.68
CA ILE A 96 -17.27 -27.34 15.47
C ILE A 96 -18.28 -28.26 14.77
N GLY A 97 -17.77 -29.07 13.84
CA GLY A 97 -18.61 -29.93 13.00
C GLY A 97 -19.53 -29.11 12.10
N THR A 98 -20.85 -29.20 12.30
CA THR A 98 -21.87 -28.47 11.53
C THR A 98 -22.37 -27.19 12.22
N ASP A 99 -21.74 -26.80 13.32
CA ASP A 99 -22.18 -25.68 14.14
C ASP A 99 -21.13 -24.56 14.17
N TRP A 100 -21.61 -23.32 14.17
CA TRP A 100 -20.80 -22.13 14.34
C TRP A 100 -20.71 -21.76 15.82
N GLN A 101 -19.49 -21.60 16.33
CA GLN A 101 -19.23 -21.03 17.64
C GLN A 101 -18.45 -19.72 17.51
N LEU A 102 -18.88 -18.67 18.21
CA LEU A 102 -18.14 -17.42 18.32
C LEU A 102 -16.96 -17.61 19.30
N ASP A 103 -15.79 -17.04 19.00
CA ASP A 103 -14.66 -17.07 19.93
C ASP A 103 -15.02 -16.42 21.28
N ALA A 104 -14.68 -17.11 22.37
CA ALA A 104 -15.08 -16.70 23.72
C ALA A 104 -14.38 -15.42 24.18
N THR A 105 -13.10 -15.23 23.80
CA THR A 105 -12.34 -14.03 24.18
C THR A 105 -12.85 -12.80 23.44
N PHE A 106 -13.06 -12.95 22.12
CA PHE A 106 -13.67 -11.92 21.29
C PHE A 106 -15.06 -11.53 21.81
N ARG A 107 -15.89 -12.53 22.15
CA ARG A 107 -17.24 -12.30 22.66
C ARG A 107 -17.25 -11.48 23.95
N ASN A 108 -16.46 -11.90 24.95
CA ASN A 108 -16.46 -11.26 26.27
C ASN A 108 -15.92 -9.84 26.23
N ASN A 109 -14.89 -9.59 25.41
CA ASN A 109 -14.33 -8.26 25.27
C ASN A 109 -15.21 -7.34 24.41
N LEU A 110 -15.92 -7.89 23.42
CA LEU A 110 -16.89 -7.13 22.64
C LEU A 110 -18.16 -6.81 23.44
N THR A 111 -18.67 -7.74 24.27
CA THR A 111 -19.77 -7.44 25.19
C THR A 111 -19.37 -6.38 26.21
N GLY A 112 -18.17 -6.50 26.79
CA GLY A 112 -17.59 -5.49 27.68
C GLY A 112 -17.50 -4.10 27.02
N ALA A 113 -17.09 -4.05 25.75
CA ALA A 113 -16.97 -2.80 25.00
C ALA A 113 -18.33 -2.18 24.61
N ILE A 114 -19.34 -2.99 24.27
CA ILE A 114 -20.66 -2.50 23.82
C ILE A 114 -21.57 -2.16 25.00
N PHE A 115 -21.59 -2.98 26.04
CA PHE A 115 -22.52 -2.83 27.17
C PHE A 115 -21.88 -2.16 28.40
N GLY A 116 -20.65 -1.65 28.28
CA GLY A 116 -20.06 -0.74 29.28
C GLY A 116 -19.32 -1.40 30.44
N GLY A 117 -18.87 -2.65 30.29
CA GLY A 117 -18.10 -3.38 31.31
C GLY A 117 -16.58 -3.15 31.27
N THR A 118 -16.04 -2.61 30.16
CA THR A 118 -14.61 -2.38 29.98
C THR A 118 -14.35 -1.02 29.34
N THR A 119 -13.44 -0.23 29.91
CA THR A 119 -13.04 1.04 29.30
C THR A 119 -12.20 0.78 28.05
N ILE A 120 -12.66 1.30 26.89
CA ILE A 120 -11.92 1.26 25.61
C ILE A 120 -10.57 1.99 25.74
N TRP A 121 -10.53 2.96 26.65
CA TRP A 121 -9.36 3.72 27.05
C TRP A 121 -9.00 3.39 28.50
N LEU A 122 -7.72 3.13 28.77
CA LEU A 122 -7.23 2.86 30.13
C LEU A 122 -7.32 4.07 31.09
N ASP A 123 -7.63 5.27 30.59
CA ASP A 123 -7.83 6.49 31.38
C ASP A 123 -8.79 7.45 30.65
N GLU A 124 -10.09 7.35 30.91
CA GLU A 124 -10.97 8.52 30.87
C GLU A 124 -10.84 9.22 32.24
N THR A 125 -9.76 9.95 32.48
CA THR A 125 -9.82 10.99 33.51
C THR A 125 -10.53 12.17 32.88
N ASP A 126 -11.73 12.46 33.39
CA ASP A 126 -12.56 13.61 33.07
C ASP A 126 -11.74 14.85 32.69
N SER A 127 -11.79 15.20 31.41
CA SER A 127 -11.70 16.58 31.00
C SER A 127 -13.06 16.96 30.42
N THR A 128 -14.03 17.11 31.32
CA THR A 128 -15.31 17.80 31.13
C THR A 128 -15.11 19.31 30.92
N ALA A 129 -14.20 19.68 30.03
CA ALA A 129 -14.12 21.02 29.50
C ALA A 129 -14.45 20.93 28.01
N GLY A 130 -15.59 21.49 27.62
CA GLY A 130 -15.93 21.66 26.21
C GLY A 130 -14.79 22.36 25.44
N PRO A 131 -14.81 22.35 24.11
CA PRO A 131 -13.78 23.01 23.32
C PRO A 131 -13.77 24.51 23.61
N SER A 132 -12.90 24.95 24.53
CA SER A 132 -12.60 26.37 24.73
C SER A 132 -12.05 26.96 23.42
N GLU A 133 -12.23 28.26 23.17
CA GLU A 133 -11.71 28.92 21.96
C GLU A 133 -10.18 28.74 21.76
N ARG A 134 -9.44 28.51 22.85
CA ARG A 134 -8.02 28.13 22.82
C ARG A 134 -7.78 26.76 22.20
N ASN A 135 -8.71 25.82 22.39
CA ASN A 135 -8.66 24.51 21.76
C ASN A 135 -8.90 24.66 20.25
N ILE A 136 -9.83 25.51 19.78
CA ILE A 136 -10.12 25.65 18.34
C ILE A 136 -8.92 26.17 17.54
N LYS A 137 -8.20 27.19 18.03
CA LYS A 137 -6.95 27.66 17.40
C LYS A 137 -5.87 26.57 17.39
N LYS A 138 -5.80 25.77 18.46
CA LYS A 138 -4.93 24.60 18.55
C LYS A 138 -5.33 23.53 17.53
N LEU A 139 -6.62 23.34 17.23
CA LEU A 139 -7.10 22.36 16.24
C LEU A 139 -6.61 22.69 14.82
N ASP A 140 -6.66 23.96 14.41
CA ASP A 140 -6.16 24.39 13.09
C ASP A 140 -4.63 24.28 12.99
N GLU A 141 -3.92 24.59 14.08
CA GLU A 141 -2.48 24.35 14.20
C GLU A 141 -2.15 22.84 14.09
N LEU A 142 -2.95 21.96 14.72
CA LEU A 142 -2.78 20.50 14.61
C LEU A 142 -3.02 19.98 13.18
N ASN A 143 -4.00 20.54 12.47
CA ASN A 143 -4.28 20.16 11.07
C ASN A 143 -3.18 20.63 10.12
N THR A 144 -2.68 21.84 10.32
CA THR A 144 -1.56 22.38 9.56
C THR A 144 -0.29 21.58 9.86
N TYR A 145 -0.06 21.22 11.12
CA TYR A 145 1.05 20.38 11.56
C TYR A 145 1.04 19.00 10.87
N SER A 146 -0.08 18.29 10.93
CA SER A 146 -0.19 16.93 10.38
C SER A 146 0.06 16.92 8.87
N SER A 147 -0.52 17.87 8.14
CA SER A 147 -0.32 18.03 6.69
C SER A 147 1.13 18.39 6.37
N THR A 148 1.74 19.34 7.08
CA THR A 148 3.13 19.76 6.83
C THR A 148 4.11 18.62 7.09
N ARG A 149 3.92 17.87 8.17
CA ARG A 149 4.78 16.72 8.51
C ARG A 149 4.66 15.60 7.49
N TRP A 150 3.45 15.26 7.07
CA TRP A 150 3.24 14.26 6.02
C TRP A 150 3.85 14.73 4.68
N ASP A 151 3.68 15.99 4.32
CA ASP A 151 4.29 16.56 3.11
C ASP A 151 5.83 16.52 3.20
N CYS A 152 6.45 16.73 4.36
CA CYS A 152 7.90 16.53 4.54
C CYS A 152 8.32 15.08 4.27
N VAL A 153 7.53 14.10 4.73
CA VAL A 153 7.77 12.67 4.48
C VAL A 153 7.70 12.35 2.99
N LEU A 154 6.69 12.85 2.29
CA LEU A 154 6.55 12.68 0.84
C LEU A 154 7.62 13.43 0.04
N GLN A 155 8.04 14.61 0.50
CA GLN A 155 9.10 15.39 -0.16
C GLN A 155 10.44 14.66 -0.12
N TYR A 156 10.74 13.94 0.97
CA TYR A 156 11.94 13.11 1.06
C TYR A 156 11.92 11.95 0.06
N LEU A 157 10.75 11.34 -0.15
CA LEU A 157 10.59 10.28 -1.16
C LEU A 157 10.95 10.76 -2.57
N VAL A 158 10.67 12.03 -2.89
CA VAL A 158 10.97 12.61 -4.20
C VAL A 158 12.44 13.06 -4.32
N ASN A 159 12.97 13.70 -3.28
CA ASN A 159 14.36 14.15 -3.22
C ASN A 159 14.92 13.94 -1.79
N PRO A 160 15.84 12.98 -1.57
CA PRO A 160 16.35 12.63 -0.25
C PRO A 160 17.23 13.72 0.40
N ASP A 161 17.68 14.72 -0.36
CA ASP A 161 18.66 15.73 0.09
C ASP A 161 18.19 16.69 1.20
N ARG A 162 16.88 16.82 1.43
CA ARG A 162 16.32 17.93 2.24
C ARG A 162 15.51 17.50 3.46
N GLY A 163 15.29 16.21 3.69
CA GLY A 163 14.42 15.73 4.77
C GLY A 163 15.18 15.19 5.98
N GLN A 164 14.96 15.79 7.15
CA GLN A 164 15.30 15.17 8.43
C GLN A 164 14.27 14.10 8.77
N ILE A 165 14.46 12.90 8.21
CA ILE A 165 13.64 11.73 8.47
C ILE A 165 14.47 10.68 9.21
N THR A 166 13.82 9.92 10.08
CA THR A 166 14.44 8.80 10.81
C THR A 166 14.79 7.64 9.90
N ARG A 167 15.82 6.90 10.31
CA ARG A 167 16.26 5.68 9.62
C ARG A 167 15.13 4.66 9.49
N ASP A 168 14.30 4.50 10.51
CA ASP A 168 13.15 3.57 10.47
C ASP A 168 12.18 3.86 9.33
N THR A 169 11.88 5.14 9.07
CA THR A 169 10.99 5.53 7.96
C THR A 169 11.63 5.24 6.60
N ILE A 170 12.95 5.40 6.48
CA ILE A 170 13.72 5.04 5.28
C ILE A 170 13.69 3.54 5.06
N ASP A 171 13.89 2.76 6.12
CA ASP A 171 13.85 1.30 6.05
C ASP A 171 12.47 0.80 5.57
N VAL A 172 11.39 1.43 6.03
CA VAL A 172 10.02 1.15 5.55
C VAL A 172 9.87 1.49 4.07
N PHE A 173 10.41 2.63 3.61
CA PHE A 173 10.39 2.97 2.19
C PHE A 173 11.15 1.98 1.32
N VAL A 174 12.29 1.48 1.79
CA VAL A 174 13.10 0.48 1.07
C VAL A 174 12.39 -0.88 1.06
N HIS A 175 11.84 -1.29 2.19
CA HIS A 175 11.08 -2.55 2.33
C HIS A 175 9.83 -2.56 1.43
N ALA A 176 9.06 -1.48 1.45
CA ALA A 176 7.90 -1.27 0.58
C ALA A 176 8.27 -1.08 -0.91
N LYS A 177 9.57 -1.16 -1.26
CA LYS A 177 10.11 -0.92 -2.60
C LYS A 177 9.71 0.45 -3.16
N LEU A 178 9.51 1.45 -2.31
CA LEU A 178 9.23 2.82 -2.73
C LEU A 178 10.52 3.59 -3.02
N LEU A 179 11.61 3.22 -2.33
CA LEU A 179 12.97 3.68 -2.59
C LEU A 179 13.86 2.49 -2.96
N ARG A 180 14.72 2.68 -3.96
CA ARG A 180 15.81 1.78 -4.29
C ARG A 180 17.11 2.37 -3.77
N ARG A 181 17.91 1.54 -3.12
CA ARG A 181 19.29 1.90 -2.75
C ARG A 181 20.17 1.77 -3.99
N ASN A 182 20.92 2.82 -4.31
CA ASN A 182 21.89 2.75 -5.40
C ASN A 182 23.14 2.00 -4.90
N GLU A 183 23.44 0.84 -5.49
CA GLU A 183 24.61 0.01 -5.11
C GLU A 183 25.91 0.50 -5.77
N ASP A 184 25.82 1.37 -6.79
CA ASP A 184 26.95 1.88 -7.56
C ASP A 184 27.65 3.08 -6.87
N THR A 185 28.21 2.87 -5.69
CA THR A 185 29.01 3.87 -4.95
C THR A 185 30.46 3.96 -5.45
N SER A 186 30.68 4.05 -6.77
CA SER A 186 32.02 4.28 -7.34
C SER A 186 32.14 5.51 -8.24
N SER A 187 31.07 6.27 -8.47
CA SER A 187 31.16 7.54 -9.19
C SER A 187 30.19 8.57 -8.64
N SER A 188 30.69 9.49 -7.82
CA SER A 188 30.38 10.94 -7.85
C SER A 188 28.93 11.40 -8.13
N SER A 189 27.90 10.67 -7.69
CA SER A 189 26.51 11.09 -7.80
C SER A 189 25.85 11.11 -6.41
N THR A 190 25.33 12.28 -6.08
CA THR A 190 25.00 12.81 -4.75
C THR A 190 23.85 12.11 -4.00
N ASP A 191 23.13 11.18 -4.62
CA ASP A 191 21.86 10.67 -4.07
C ASP A 191 21.95 9.19 -3.65
N PRO A 192 21.88 8.84 -2.35
CA PRO A 192 21.96 7.46 -1.88
C PRO A 192 20.73 6.61 -2.21
N TYR A 193 19.60 7.25 -2.55
CA TYR A 193 18.33 6.58 -2.83
C TYR A 193 17.65 7.16 -4.07
N THR A 194 17.05 6.29 -4.88
CA THR A 194 16.23 6.68 -6.03
C THR A 194 14.79 6.21 -5.84
N ILE A 195 13.83 7.08 -6.20
CA ILE A 195 12.41 6.70 -6.22
C ILE A 195 12.16 5.65 -7.30
N THR A 196 11.35 4.64 -6.97
CA THR A 196 10.93 3.57 -7.88
C THR A 196 9.58 3.89 -8.55
N GLY A 197 9.17 3.07 -9.51
CA GLY A 197 7.84 3.18 -10.13
C GLY A 197 6.71 3.02 -9.11
N SER A 198 6.86 2.11 -8.14
CA SER A 198 5.94 1.96 -7.01
C SER A 198 5.96 3.17 -6.08
N GLY A 199 7.13 3.78 -5.84
CA GLY A 199 7.25 5.06 -5.13
C GLY A 199 6.46 6.17 -5.79
N PHE A 200 6.55 6.28 -7.12
CA PHE A 200 5.76 7.26 -7.87
C PHE A 200 4.26 6.94 -7.80
N GLN A 201 3.86 5.68 -7.97
CA GLN A 201 2.46 5.28 -7.85
C GLN A 201 1.90 5.59 -6.46
N PHE A 202 2.68 5.38 -5.40
CA PHE A 202 2.32 5.74 -4.04
C PHE A 202 2.03 7.24 -3.90
N LEU A 203 2.85 8.12 -4.52
CA LEU A 203 2.59 9.56 -4.54
C LEU A 203 1.28 9.95 -5.25
N LEU A 204 0.76 9.10 -6.14
CA LEU A 204 -0.52 9.31 -6.83
C LEU A 204 -1.75 8.89 -6.02
N MET A 205 -1.56 8.08 -4.97
CA MET A 205 -2.65 7.63 -4.13
C MET A 205 -3.25 8.80 -3.34
N ASN A 206 -4.49 8.66 -2.89
CA ASN A 206 -5.07 9.65 -1.98
C ASN A 206 -4.32 9.63 -0.63
N ARG A 207 -4.35 10.75 0.10
CA ARG A 207 -3.60 10.91 1.36
C ARG A 207 -3.89 9.78 2.36
N ARG A 208 -5.16 9.38 2.48
CA ARG A 208 -5.58 8.31 3.39
C ARG A 208 -4.95 6.95 3.03
N SER A 209 -5.03 6.53 1.77
CA SER A 209 -4.46 5.27 1.30
C SER A 209 -2.94 5.29 1.36
N GLN A 210 -2.30 6.45 1.15
CA GLN A 210 -0.85 6.60 1.37
C GLN A 210 -0.48 6.32 2.83
N VAL A 211 -1.14 6.99 3.78
CA VAL A 211 -0.87 6.79 5.21
C VAL A 211 -1.14 5.35 5.61
N TRP A 212 -2.24 4.74 5.14
CA TRP A 212 -2.56 3.35 5.44
C TRP A 212 -1.52 2.37 4.89
N PHE A 213 -1.18 2.50 3.61
CA PHE A 213 -0.14 1.69 2.97
C PHE A 213 1.18 1.82 3.73
N PHE A 214 1.55 3.03 4.13
CA PHE A 214 2.77 3.25 4.89
C PHE A 214 2.73 2.56 6.26
N ILE A 215 1.61 2.67 6.99
CA ILE A 215 1.48 2.03 8.31
C ILE A 215 1.52 0.50 8.22
N ILE A 216 0.89 -0.12 7.23
CA ILE A 216 0.96 -1.57 7.04
C ILE A 216 2.41 -2.01 6.75
N ASN A 217 3.10 -1.35 5.83
CA ASN A 217 4.51 -1.68 5.57
C ASN A 217 5.41 -1.39 6.79
N SER A 218 5.08 -0.39 7.60
CA SER A 218 5.75 -0.13 8.88
C SER A 218 5.58 -1.27 9.89
N LEU A 219 4.43 -1.94 9.88
CA LEU A 219 4.17 -3.12 10.72
C LEU A 219 4.87 -4.36 10.16
N GLU A 220 4.81 -4.59 8.85
CA GLU A 220 5.52 -5.70 8.19
C GLU A 220 7.04 -5.61 8.37
N THR A 221 7.61 -4.40 8.26
CA THR A 221 9.05 -4.17 8.49
C THR A 221 9.44 -4.52 9.93
N ARG A 222 8.59 -4.19 10.91
CA ARG A 222 8.81 -4.53 12.32
C ARG A 222 8.61 -6.02 12.61
N GLN A 223 7.66 -6.66 11.94
CA GLN A 223 7.47 -8.11 11.99
C GLN A 223 8.72 -8.86 11.53
N GLN A 224 9.37 -8.40 10.46
CA GLN A 224 10.64 -9.00 10.01
C GLN A 224 11.79 -8.81 11.00
N ARG A 225 11.74 -7.76 11.84
CA ARG A 225 12.69 -7.54 12.94
C ARG A 225 12.39 -8.41 14.17
N GLY A 226 11.26 -9.12 14.20
CA GLY A 226 10.85 -9.97 15.31
C GLY A 226 10.17 -9.22 16.47
N GLU A 227 9.69 -7.99 16.24
CA GLU A 227 8.92 -7.25 17.25
C GLU A 227 7.49 -7.79 17.39
N ASP A 228 6.90 -7.73 18.59
CA ASP A 228 5.51 -8.11 18.79
C ASP A 228 4.57 -7.05 18.17
N ILE A 229 3.90 -7.47 17.10
CA ILE A 229 2.97 -6.65 16.32
C ILE A 229 1.68 -6.40 17.10
N SER A 230 1.33 -7.29 18.04
CA SER A 230 0.06 -7.26 18.78
C SER A 230 -0.10 -5.91 19.47
N GLU A 231 0.90 -5.46 20.24
CA GLU A 231 0.86 -4.18 20.96
C GLU A 231 0.71 -2.97 20.03
N HIS A 232 1.36 -3.01 18.87
CA HIS A 232 1.30 -1.95 17.86
C HIS A 232 -0.10 -1.83 17.24
N LEU A 233 -0.71 -2.97 16.90
CA LEU A 233 -2.07 -3.04 16.36
C LEU A 233 -3.11 -2.63 17.40
N ILE A 234 -2.98 -3.10 18.64
CA ILE A 234 -3.84 -2.70 19.75
C ILE A 234 -3.79 -1.17 19.93
N PHE A 235 -2.60 -0.58 19.87
CA PHE A 235 -2.47 0.88 19.98
C PHE A 235 -3.10 1.62 18.80
N LEU A 236 -2.95 1.10 17.57
CA LEU A 236 -3.59 1.68 16.38
C LEU A 236 -5.12 1.60 16.47
N PHE A 237 -5.68 0.49 16.94
CA PHE A 237 -7.12 0.35 17.17
C PHE A 237 -7.61 1.26 18.28
N GLN A 238 -6.85 1.40 19.36
CA GLN A 238 -7.14 2.36 20.41
C GLN A 238 -7.15 3.79 19.86
N LEU A 239 -6.13 4.19 19.09
CA LEU A 239 -6.07 5.48 18.40
C LEU A 239 -7.29 5.70 17.49
N SER A 240 -7.89 4.63 16.97
CA SER A 240 -9.07 4.72 16.11
C SER A 240 -10.36 5.18 16.80
N PHE A 241 -10.41 5.08 18.13
CA PHE A 241 -11.48 5.61 18.97
C PHE A 241 -11.13 6.96 19.59
N ALA A 242 -9.99 7.54 19.19
CA ALA A 242 -9.52 8.78 19.77
C ALA A 242 -10.30 9.95 19.15
N THR A 243 -10.70 10.89 20.00
CA THR A 243 -11.42 12.08 19.56
C THR A 243 -10.45 13.20 19.25
N PHE A 244 -10.72 13.92 18.17
CA PHE A 244 -9.91 15.05 17.74
C PHE A 244 -9.85 16.12 18.81
N GLY A 245 -8.66 16.60 19.13
CA GLY A 245 -8.47 17.71 20.08
C GLY A 245 -8.47 17.34 21.56
N LYS A 246 -8.71 16.08 21.94
CA LYS A 246 -8.51 15.61 23.32
C LYS A 246 -7.07 15.16 23.55
N ASP A 247 -6.58 15.34 24.78
CA ASP A 247 -5.32 14.77 25.23
C ASP A 247 -5.49 13.40 25.86
N TYR A 248 -4.51 12.54 25.63
CA TYR A 248 -4.45 11.19 26.18
C TYR A 248 -3.13 10.97 26.91
N SER A 249 -3.19 10.30 28.06
CA SER A 249 -2.01 9.96 28.87
C SER A 249 -1.20 8.82 28.26
N CYS A 250 0.13 8.90 28.38
CA CYS A 250 1.11 7.87 28.01
C CYS A 250 1.67 7.14 29.25
N GLU A 251 1.15 7.40 30.45
CA GLU A 251 1.78 6.93 31.69
C GLU A 251 1.84 5.40 31.82
N LYS A 252 0.89 4.68 31.22
CA LYS A 252 0.80 3.22 31.22
C LYS A 252 1.36 2.58 29.94
N PHE A 253 2.13 3.32 29.13
CA PHE A 253 2.65 2.77 27.88
C PHE A 253 3.86 1.87 28.13
N SER A 254 3.86 0.72 27.47
CA SER A 254 5.04 -0.13 27.29
C SER A 254 6.09 0.64 26.48
N SER A 255 7.38 0.30 26.65
CA SER A 255 8.48 0.88 25.87
C SER A 255 8.26 0.72 24.36
N VAL A 256 7.63 -0.38 23.94
CA VAL A 256 7.25 -0.65 22.55
C VAL A 256 6.22 0.37 22.05
N LYS A 257 5.17 0.65 22.84
CA LYS A 257 4.15 1.65 22.52
C LYS A 257 4.71 3.07 22.49
N GLU A 258 5.65 3.40 23.38
CA GLU A 258 6.32 4.70 23.37
C GLU A 258 7.18 4.91 22.11
N ASN A 259 7.93 3.89 21.68
CA ASN A 259 8.70 3.94 20.44
C ASN A 259 7.78 4.09 19.22
N PHE A 260 6.69 3.33 19.19
CA PHE A 260 5.71 3.44 18.11
C PHE A 260 5.00 4.81 18.10
N LEU A 261 4.69 5.38 19.26
CA LEU A 261 4.15 6.73 19.37
C LEU A 261 5.09 7.78 18.79
N GLN A 262 6.41 7.65 19.00
CA GLN A 262 7.38 8.55 18.36
C GLN A 262 7.39 8.38 16.84
N HIS A 263 7.26 7.15 16.33
CA HIS A 263 7.12 6.91 14.89
C HIS A 263 5.83 7.57 14.33
N LEU A 264 4.68 7.40 15.00
CA LEU A 264 3.43 8.06 14.59
C LEU A 264 3.52 9.59 14.63
N ARG A 265 4.26 10.13 15.60
CA ARG A 265 4.53 11.58 15.70
C ARG A 265 5.35 12.07 14.51
N GLU A 266 6.33 11.31 14.07
CA GLU A 266 7.18 11.68 12.94
C GLU A 266 6.39 11.76 11.63
N LEU A 267 5.45 10.83 11.43
CA LEU A 267 4.48 10.82 10.34
C LEU A 267 3.42 11.93 10.45
N GLY A 268 3.28 12.54 11.63
CA GLY A 268 2.28 13.58 11.88
C GLY A 268 0.89 13.05 12.24
N LEU A 269 0.76 11.76 12.62
CA LEU A 269 -0.49 11.14 13.09
C LEU A 269 -0.82 11.57 14.52
N THR A 270 0.20 11.74 15.36
CA THR A 270 0.08 12.25 16.72
C THR A 270 0.90 13.51 16.90
N TRP A 271 0.43 14.41 17.76
CA TRP A 271 1.16 15.60 18.15
C TRP A 271 1.58 15.48 19.62
N GLN A 272 2.86 15.74 19.87
CA GLN A 272 3.43 15.89 21.20
C GLN A 272 4.33 17.13 21.22
N LYS A 273 4.14 17.99 22.22
CA LYS A 273 4.95 19.21 22.40
C LYS A 273 6.43 18.86 22.62
N THR A 274 6.72 17.84 23.45
CA THR A 274 8.08 17.39 23.76
C THR A 274 8.08 15.87 23.96
N ARG A 275 9.18 15.18 23.60
CA ARG A 275 9.35 13.72 23.81
C ARG A 275 9.14 13.28 25.27
N LYS A 276 9.44 14.16 26.24
CA LYS A 276 9.33 13.89 27.68
C LYS A 276 7.92 14.03 28.24
N ILE A 277 7.00 14.67 27.50
CA ILE A 277 5.63 14.89 27.99
C ILE A 277 4.84 13.62 27.73
N LYS A 278 4.33 13.01 28.80
CA LYS A 278 3.51 11.79 28.76
C LYS A 278 2.06 12.06 28.32
N ARG A 279 1.83 13.04 27.45
CA ARG A 279 0.52 13.35 26.88
C ARG A 279 0.64 13.58 25.38
N TYR A 280 -0.29 13.05 24.61
CA TYR A 280 -0.34 13.21 23.16
C TYR A 280 -1.73 13.61 22.69
N PHE A 281 -1.77 14.27 21.54
CA PHE A 281 -3.00 14.67 20.87
C PHE A 281 -3.09 13.96 19.51
N PRO A 282 -4.15 13.20 19.23
CA PRO A 282 -4.42 12.65 17.91
C PRO A 282 -4.70 13.78 16.90
N THR A 283 -4.14 13.64 15.70
CA THR A 283 -4.40 14.59 14.60
C THR A 283 -5.57 14.12 13.74
N LYS A 284 -6.09 15.00 12.85
CA LYS A 284 -7.13 14.63 11.89
C LYS A 284 -6.71 13.47 10.99
N LEU A 285 -5.43 13.35 10.63
CA LEU A 285 -4.93 12.22 9.83
C LEU A 285 -5.12 10.87 10.54
N ALA A 286 -4.89 10.82 11.85
CA ALA A 286 -5.11 9.59 12.63
C ALA A 286 -6.59 9.19 12.67
N ILE A 287 -7.47 10.18 12.71
CA ILE A 287 -8.91 9.97 12.76
C ILE A 287 -9.47 9.64 11.37
N GLU A 288 -8.97 10.27 10.30
CA GLU A 288 -9.31 9.92 8.91
C GLU A 288 -8.84 8.51 8.55
N LEU A 289 -7.68 8.10 9.08
CA LEU A 289 -7.19 6.72 8.97
C LEU A 289 -8.18 5.75 9.64
N ALA A 290 -8.65 6.11 10.83
CA ALA A 290 -9.54 5.32 11.66
C ALA A 290 -10.98 5.26 11.15
N SER A 291 -11.56 6.39 10.72
CA SER A 291 -12.91 6.45 10.17
C SER A 291 -13.01 5.68 8.86
N GLY A 292 -11.89 5.59 8.15
CA GLY A 292 -11.73 4.77 6.97
C GLY A 292 -11.83 3.26 7.16
N LEU A 293 -11.78 2.80 8.40
CA LEU A 293 -12.02 1.40 8.73
C LEU A 293 -13.51 1.03 8.54
N SER A 294 -14.41 2.02 8.58
CA SER A 294 -15.82 1.86 8.23
C SER A 294 -16.05 2.09 6.73
N THR A 295 -16.43 1.06 5.98
CA THR A 295 -16.86 1.15 4.57
C THR A 295 -18.22 1.85 4.38
N ASN A 296 -18.64 2.72 5.30
CA ASN A 296 -19.90 3.46 5.23
C ASN A 296 -19.62 4.92 4.87
N GLY A 297 -19.62 5.19 3.56
CA GLY A 297 -19.52 6.54 2.99
C GLY A 297 -20.74 7.40 3.29
N PHE A 298 -20.84 7.93 4.52
CA PHE A 298 -21.91 8.85 4.91
C PHE A 298 -21.45 10.14 5.60
N VAL A 299 -20.13 10.43 5.65
CA VAL A 299 -19.64 11.70 6.25
C VAL A 299 -18.57 12.41 5.41
N ASP A 300 -18.37 12.01 4.15
CA ASP A 300 -17.32 12.60 3.28
C ASP A 300 -17.76 13.89 2.56
N GLN A 301 -18.81 14.58 3.05
CA GLN A 301 -19.38 15.76 2.38
C GLN A 301 -19.32 17.08 3.15
N GLN A 302 -18.73 17.15 4.35
CA GLN A 302 -18.81 18.39 5.13
C GLN A 302 -17.47 19.01 5.57
N TYR A 303 -16.33 18.36 5.38
CA TYR A 303 -15.02 18.95 5.70
C TYR A 303 -13.89 18.51 4.76
N GLY A 304 -14.20 18.32 3.48
CA GLY A 304 -13.20 18.28 2.41
C GLY A 304 -12.83 19.72 2.05
N ASN A 305 -11.59 20.12 2.31
CA ASN A 305 -11.05 21.30 1.64
C ASN A 305 -11.09 21.03 0.13
N ASP A 306 -12.06 21.65 -0.56
CA ASP A 306 -12.32 21.58 -2.00
C ASP A 306 -11.11 21.96 -2.89
N GLU A 307 -10.01 22.44 -2.30
CA GLU A 307 -8.80 22.82 -3.04
C GLU A 307 -8.01 21.63 -3.62
N ILE A 308 -8.16 20.41 -3.07
CA ILE A 308 -7.46 19.22 -3.59
C ILE A 308 -8.24 18.56 -4.75
N GLN A 309 -9.55 18.84 -4.90
CA GLN A 309 -10.36 18.29 -6.00
C GLN A 309 -10.44 19.20 -7.23
N SER A 310 -10.13 20.49 -7.09
CA SER A 310 -9.87 21.35 -8.24
C SER A 310 -8.49 21.02 -8.79
N GLY A 311 -8.42 20.26 -9.89
CA GLY A 311 -7.14 20.00 -10.54
C GLY A 311 -6.41 21.31 -10.86
N PHE A 312 -5.08 21.29 -10.80
CA PHE A 312 -4.24 22.49 -10.90
C PHE A 312 -3.32 22.46 -12.13
N LEU A 313 -3.37 21.39 -12.94
CA LEU A 313 -2.49 21.23 -14.10
C LEU A 313 -3.18 21.58 -15.41
N VAL A 314 -2.50 22.38 -16.23
CA VAL A 314 -2.85 22.64 -17.61
C VAL A 314 -1.75 22.13 -18.54
N VAL A 315 -2.09 21.30 -19.52
CA VAL A 315 -1.16 20.75 -20.51
C VAL A 315 -1.53 21.24 -21.91
N GLU A 316 -0.56 21.84 -22.61
CA GLU A 316 -0.69 22.40 -23.95
C GLU A 316 0.03 21.56 -25.02
N THR A 317 -0.40 21.67 -26.28
CA THR A 317 0.15 20.95 -27.45
C THR A 317 1.64 21.22 -27.72
N ASN A 318 2.20 22.30 -27.17
CA ASN A 318 3.61 22.69 -27.28
C ASN A 318 4.51 22.02 -26.21
N TYR A 319 4.04 20.93 -25.58
CA TYR A 319 4.71 20.21 -24.49
C TYR A 319 4.90 21.01 -23.19
N ARG A 320 4.26 22.17 -23.04
CA ARG A 320 4.28 22.94 -21.79
C ARG A 320 3.22 22.45 -20.82
N VAL A 321 3.61 22.40 -19.55
CA VAL A 321 2.75 22.08 -18.42
C VAL A 321 2.75 23.27 -17.47
N TYR A 322 1.57 23.82 -17.21
CA TYR A 322 1.36 24.91 -16.27
C TYR A 322 0.72 24.35 -15.01
N ALA A 323 1.37 24.55 -13.87
CA ALA A 323 0.91 24.08 -12.58
C ALA A 323 0.52 25.28 -11.72
N TYR A 324 -0.78 25.42 -11.44
CA TYR A 324 -1.35 26.46 -10.58
C TYR A 324 -1.37 26.00 -9.13
N THR A 325 -0.19 25.78 -8.55
CA THR A 325 -0.06 25.34 -7.15
C THR A 325 1.18 25.94 -6.50
N ASN A 326 1.06 26.22 -5.21
CA ASN A 326 2.16 26.71 -4.37
C ASN A 326 2.79 25.60 -3.56
N ASN A 327 2.17 24.41 -3.58
CA ASN A 327 2.66 23.28 -2.84
C ASN A 327 3.94 22.73 -3.51
N ASP A 328 5.03 22.81 -2.77
CA ASP A 328 6.35 22.38 -3.23
C ASP A 328 6.41 20.87 -3.53
N LEU A 329 5.58 20.06 -2.87
CA LEU A 329 5.49 18.62 -3.13
C LEU A 329 5.06 18.34 -4.58
N TYR A 330 3.95 18.94 -5.02
CA TYR A 330 3.45 18.74 -6.39
C TYR A 330 4.45 19.25 -7.44
N LEU A 331 5.13 20.36 -7.17
CA LEU A 331 6.16 20.89 -8.06
C LEU A 331 7.36 19.94 -8.16
N LYS A 332 7.77 19.31 -7.06
CA LYS A 332 8.79 18.26 -7.05
C LYS A 332 8.35 17.01 -7.81
N ILE A 333 7.09 16.59 -7.69
CA ILE A 333 6.54 15.46 -8.45
C ILE A 333 6.58 15.76 -9.96
N ILE A 334 6.18 16.97 -10.37
CA ILE A 334 6.25 17.40 -11.78
C ILE A 334 7.69 17.43 -12.27
N ALA A 335 8.63 17.87 -11.45
CA ALA A 335 10.06 17.91 -11.77
C ALA A 335 10.68 16.51 -12.02
N LEU A 336 10.01 15.42 -11.64
CA LEU A 336 10.48 14.06 -11.94
C LEU A 336 10.42 13.73 -13.43
N PHE A 337 9.41 14.25 -14.14
CA PHE A 337 9.16 13.94 -15.56
C PHE A 337 9.15 15.17 -16.49
N CYS A 338 9.15 16.38 -15.94
CA CYS A 338 9.27 17.65 -16.66
C CYS A 338 10.56 18.40 -16.30
N LYS A 339 11.08 19.16 -17.27
CA LYS A 339 12.08 20.20 -17.01
C LYS A 339 11.38 21.47 -16.54
N MET A 340 11.58 21.86 -15.28
CA MET A 340 11.02 23.13 -14.76
C MET A 340 11.73 24.32 -15.40
N LEU A 341 10.98 25.28 -15.94
CA LEU A 341 11.51 26.48 -16.60
C LEU A 341 11.38 27.72 -15.71
N TYR A 342 10.16 27.99 -15.24
CA TYR A 342 9.84 29.20 -14.48
C TYR A 342 9.01 28.85 -13.25
N ARG A 343 9.25 29.56 -12.15
CA ARG A 343 8.44 29.51 -10.93
C ARG A 343 7.97 30.91 -10.57
N PHE A 344 6.67 31.15 -10.71
CA PHE A 344 5.96 32.34 -10.23
C PHE A 344 5.26 32.03 -8.90
N PRO A 345 4.80 33.05 -8.15
CA PRO A 345 4.17 32.85 -6.85
C PRO A 345 2.95 31.92 -6.84
N ASN A 346 2.18 31.85 -7.93
CA ASN A 346 0.96 31.00 -8.06
C ASN A 346 0.94 30.12 -9.33
N MET A 347 2.06 30.05 -10.06
CA MET A 347 2.14 29.31 -11.32
C MET A 347 3.57 28.84 -11.54
N SER A 348 3.75 27.56 -11.86
CA SER A 348 5.02 27.04 -12.34
C SER A 348 4.87 26.50 -13.75
N VAL A 349 5.87 26.74 -14.59
CA VAL A 349 5.89 26.28 -15.98
C VAL A 349 6.96 25.21 -16.13
N GLY A 350 6.55 24.02 -16.56
CA GLY A 350 7.40 22.90 -16.92
C GLY A 350 7.33 22.61 -18.42
N LEU A 351 8.38 21.98 -18.94
CA LEU A 351 8.46 21.49 -20.31
C LEU A 351 8.69 19.97 -20.31
N ILE A 352 7.82 19.24 -20.99
CA ILE A 352 8.00 17.81 -21.23
C ILE A 352 8.98 17.65 -22.40
N THR A 353 10.12 17.00 -22.13
CA THR A 353 11.16 16.76 -23.14
C THR A 353 11.48 15.28 -23.21
N ARG A 354 12.04 14.82 -24.34
CA ARG A 354 12.54 13.44 -24.49
C ARG A 354 13.52 13.07 -23.37
N GLN A 355 14.41 13.98 -23.00
CA GLN A 355 15.39 13.73 -21.94
C GLN A 355 14.75 13.63 -20.56
N SER A 356 13.74 14.47 -20.25
CA SER A 356 13.05 14.42 -18.95
C SER A 356 12.22 13.14 -18.79
N ILE A 357 11.54 12.70 -19.86
CA ILE A 357 10.80 11.43 -19.85
C ILE A 357 11.75 10.23 -19.76
N ARG A 358 12.88 10.24 -20.48
CA ARG A 358 13.90 9.18 -20.34
C ARG A 358 14.45 9.07 -18.92
N ARG A 359 14.66 10.21 -18.23
CA ARG A 359 15.06 10.25 -16.81
C ARG A 359 13.97 9.73 -15.87
N ALA A 360 12.69 9.96 -16.18
CA ALA A 360 11.59 9.39 -15.42
C ALA A 360 11.51 7.87 -15.63
N LEU A 361 11.65 7.41 -16.86
CA LEU A 361 11.63 5.98 -17.21
C LEU A 361 12.80 5.21 -16.57
N SER A 362 13.98 5.81 -16.44
CA SER A 362 15.10 5.18 -15.71
C SER A 362 14.80 4.99 -14.22
N LYS A 363 13.86 5.74 -13.65
CA LYS A 363 13.33 5.58 -12.29
C LYS A 363 12.11 4.65 -12.23
N GLU A 364 11.86 3.85 -13.28
CA GLU A 364 10.70 2.96 -13.43
C GLU A 364 9.34 3.67 -13.45
N ILE A 365 9.32 4.97 -13.75
CA ILE A 365 8.08 5.73 -13.90
C ILE A 365 7.57 5.55 -15.34
N SER A 366 6.64 4.62 -15.54
CA SER A 366 6.03 4.32 -16.84
C SER A 366 5.22 5.49 -17.42
N ALA A 367 5.09 5.54 -18.75
CA ALA A 367 4.28 6.54 -19.45
C ALA A 367 2.84 6.61 -18.94
N ASP A 368 2.22 5.46 -18.69
CA ASP A 368 0.82 5.41 -18.22
C ASP A 368 0.66 6.00 -16.82
N LEU A 369 1.67 5.86 -15.94
CA LEU A 369 1.66 6.52 -14.62
C LEU A 369 1.71 8.04 -14.75
N ILE A 370 2.57 8.55 -15.65
CA ILE A 370 2.67 9.99 -15.93
C ILE A 370 1.35 10.51 -16.49
N LEU A 371 0.76 9.80 -17.45
CA LEU A 371 -0.52 10.17 -18.05
C LEU A 371 -1.65 10.14 -17.03
N ASN A 372 -1.69 9.14 -16.15
CA ASN A 372 -2.69 9.05 -15.09
C ASN A 372 -2.57 10.20 -14.08
N PHE A 373 -1.34 10.60 -13.72
CA PHE A 373 -1.09 11.78 -12.88
C PHE A 373 -1.59 13.08 -13.53
N LEU A 374 -1.31 13.27 -14.82
CA LEU A 374 -1.77 14.44 -15.56
C LEU A 374 -3.29 14.47 -15.67
N LYS A 375 -3.95 13.31 -15.85
CA LYS A 375 -5.41 13.21 -15.91
C LYS A 375 -6.08 13.48 -14.57
N SER A 376 -5.58 12.89 -13.47
CA SER A 376 -6.17 13.04 -12.14
C SER A 376 -6.11 14.49 -11.66
N ASN A 377 -4.99 15.17 -11.90
CA ASN A 377 -4.75 16.56 -11.47
C ASN A 377 -5.09 17.62 -12.53
N ALA A 378 -5.79 17.26 -13.61
CA ALA A 378 -6.14 18.19 -14.69
C ALA A 378 -7.10 19.29 -14.23
N HIS A 379 -6.82 20.54 -14.62
CA HIS A 379 -7.61 21.70 -14.27
C HIS A 379 -9.07 21.60 -14.74
N PRO A 380 -10.05 22.14 -13.98
CA PRO A 380 -11.47 22.09 -14.37
C PRO A 380 -11.75 22.59 -15.79
N GLN A 381 -11.01 23.61 -16.27
CA GLN A 381 -11.12 24.09 -17.65
C GLN A 381 -10.67 23.06 -18.69
N MET A 382 -9.67 22.22 -18.38
CA MET A 382 -9.32 21.10 -19.24
C MET A 382 -10.37 20.00 -19.18
N ARG A 383 -10.95 19.74 -18.00
CA ARG A 383 -12.05 18.77 -17.86
C ARG A 383 -13.28 19.17 -18.68
N LYS A 384 -13.55 20.47 -18.85
CA LYS A 384 -14.61 20.94 -19.77
C LYS A 384 -14.40 20.49 -21.22
N ARG A 385 -13.15 20.29 -21.68
CA ARG A 385 -12.88 19.76 -23.02
C ARG A 385 -13.47 18.36 -23.23
N LEU A 386 -13.60 17.57 -22.17
CA LEU A 386 -14.25 16.27 -22.22
C LEU A 386 -15.74 16.39 -22.59
N LEU A 387 -16.41 17.45 -22.13
CA LEU A 387 -17.80 17.76 -22.50
C LEU A 387 -17.93 18.17 -23.98
N GLU A 388 -16.85 18.66 -24.58
CA GLU A 388 -16.76 19.02 -26.00
C GLU A 388 -16.29 17.85 -26.89
N ASN A 389 -16.34 16.60 -26.39
CA ASN A 389 -15.82 15.39 -27.06
C ASN A 389 -14.33 15.46 -27.43
N LYS A 390 -13.54 16.30 -26.75
CA LYS A 390 -12.08 16.38 -26.95
C LYS A 390 -11.35 15.61 -25.85
N PRO A 391 -10.22 14.96 -26.15
CA PRO A 391 -9.45 14.24 -25.16
C PRO A 391 -8.87 15.21 -24.11
N LEU A 392 -8.91 14.80 -22.83
CA LEU A 392 -8.47 15.62 -21.70
C LEU A 392 -7.03 16.12 -21.89
N ILE A 393 -6.14 15.21 -22.27
CA ILE A 393 -4.76 15.51 -22.65
C ILE A 393 -4.67 15.46 -24.18
N PRO A 394 -4.01 16.43 -24.85
CA PRO A 394 -3.81 16.38 -26.29
C PRO A 394 -3.16 15.05 -26.74
N THR A 395 -3.71 14.42 -27.77
CA THR A 395 -3.24 13.10 -28.28
C THR A 395 -1.79 13.13 -28.69
N THR A 396 -1.34 14.23 -29.29
CA THR A 396 0.07 14.44 -29.66
C THR A 396 1.01 14.23 -28.47
N ILE A 397 0.60 14.62 -27.26
CA ILE A 397 1.43 14.49 -26.06
C ILE A 397 1.34 13.08 -25.49
N SER A 398 0.12 12.50 -25.43
CA SER A 398 -0.04 11.14 -24.94
C SER A 398 0.73 10.13 -25.76
N ASP A 399 0.67 10.27 -27.09
CA ASP A 399 1.32 9.37 -28.03
C ASP A 399 2.83 9.59 -27.99
N GLN A 400 3.29 10.85 -27.93
CA GLN A 400 4.71 11.14 -27.84
C GLN A 400 5.37 10.57 -26.57
N ILE A 401 4.71 10.65 -25.42
CA ILE A 401 5.24 10.07 -24.17
C ILE A 401 5.36 8.55 -24.30
N ARG A 402 4.35 7.88 -24.88
CA ARG A 402 4.37 6.43 -25.13
C ARG A 402 5.45 6.03 -26.14
N LEU A 403 5.63 6.81 -27.21
CA LEU A 403 6.69 6.58 -28.19
C LEU A 403 8.08 6.67 -27.55
N TRP A 404 8.30 7.62 -26.62
CA TRP A 404 9.57 7.71 -25.89
C TRP A 404 9.80 6.55 -24.91
N GLU A 405 8.75 5.94 -24.38
CA GLU A 405 8.85 4.68 -23.62
C GLU A 405 9.23 3.51 -24.54
N MET A 406 8.52 3.35 -25.67
CA MET A 406 8.83 2.33 -26.67
C MET A 406 10.23 2.47 -27.28
N GLU A 407 10.80 3.68 -27.32
CA GLU A 407 12.20 3.89 -27.73
C GLU A 407 13.21 3.23 -26.79
N ARG A 408 12.90 3.11 -25.49
CA ARG A 408 13.75 2.41 -24.53
C ARG A 408 13.62 0.91 -24.68
N ASP A 409 12.41 0.42 -24.88
CA ASP A 409 12.11 -1.02 -24.91
C ASP A 409 12.43 -1.69 -26.27
N ARG A 410 13.18 -1.02 -27.15
CA ARG A 410 13.55 -1.57 -28.48
C ARG A 410 14.55 -2.71 -28.41
N VAL A 411 15.38 -2.73 -27.36
CA VAL A 411 16.45 -3.73 -27.22
C VAL A 411 16.11 -4.59 -26.01
N VAL A 412 15.92 -5.89 -26.25
CA VAL A 412 15.72 -6.87 -25.21
C VAL A 412 17.01 -7.68 -25.10
N ASP A 413 17.76 -7.45 -24.03
CA ASP A 413 18.97 -8.20 -23.74
C ASP A 413 18.59 -9.54 -23.09
N GLN A 414 19.03 -10.64 -23.71
CA GLN A 414 18.84 -11.99 -23.17
C GLN A 414 20.19 -12.70 -23.16
N GLU A 415 20.63 -13.13 -21.98
CA GLU A 415 21.84 -13.95 -21.85
C GLU A 415 21.61 -15.34 -22.43
N GLY A 416 22.45 -15.73 -23.39
CA GLY A 416 22.35 -17.01 -24.06
C GLY A 416 23.70 -17.56 -24.51
N MET A 417 23.72 -18.87 -24.76
CA MET A 417 24.87 -19.59 -25.28
C MET A 417 24.68 -19.83 -26.78
N LEU A 418 25.70 -19.50 -27.56
CA LEU A 418 25.72 -19.73 -29.01
C LEU A 418 26.29 -21.10 -29.33
N TYR A 419 25.51 -21.93 -30.02
CA TYR A 419 25.97 -23.14 -30.67
C TYR A 419 26.16 -22.87 -32.17
N ASN A 420 27.38 -23.09 -32.64
CA ASN A 420 27.77 -22.98 -34.04
C ASN A 420 28.58 -24.22 -34.45
N GLN A 421 28.98 -24.30 -35.73
CA GLN A 421 29.82 -25.38 -36.26
C GLN A 421 29.19 -26.80 -36.22
N PHE A 422 27.92 -26.91 -36.62
CA PHE A 422 27.30 -28.23 -36.80
C PHE A 422 27.85 -28.93 -38.06
N ASN A 423 28.40 -30.14 -37.87
CA ASN A 423 28.95 -30.96 -38.94
C ASN A 423 27.88 -31.42 -39.93
N SER A 424 26.71 -31.85 -39.42
CA SER A 424 25.58 -32.30 -40.23
C SER A 424 24.38 -31.35 -40.11
N ALA A 425 23.57 -31.27 -41.19
CA ALA A 425 22.30 -30.55 -41.16
C ALA A 425 21.28 -31.25 -40.24
N ASN A 426 21.32 -32.58 -40.16
CA ASN A 426 20.42 -33.35 -39.30
C ASN A 426 20.68 -33.09 -37.82
N ASP A 427 21.96 -32.92 -37.43
CA ASP A 427 22.35 -32.61 -36.06
C ASP A 427 21.82 -31.23 -35.61
N PHE A 428 21.87 -30.26 -36.53
CA PHE A 428 21.31 -28.94 -36.32
C PHE A 428 19.79 -29.01 -36.12
N GLU A 429 19.07 -29.69 -37.02
CA GLU A 429 17.60 -29.82 -36.92
C GLU A 429 17.17 -30.55 -35.64
N LEU A 430 17.94 -31.55 -35.21
CA LEU A 430 17.65 -32.33 -34.01
C LEU A 430 17.81 -31.47 -32.74
N ILE A 431 18.88 -30.69 -32.64
CA ILE A 431 19.07 -29.75 -31.52
C ILE A 431 18.06 -28.61 -31.58
N GLU A 432 17.72 -28.11 -32.77
CA GLU A 432 16.72 -27.07 -32.94
C GLU A 432 15.35 -27.54 -32.46
N LYS A 433 14.92 -28.75 -32.84
CA LYS A 433 13.66 -29.35 -32.37
C LYS A 433 13.68 -29.55 -30.86
N TYR A 434 14.74 -30.14 -30.32
CA TYR A 434 14.86 -30.36 -28.88
C TYR A 434 14.84 -29.05 -28.07
N ALA A 435 15.52 -28.00 -28.55
CA ALA A 435 15.51 -26.69 -27.91
C ALA A 435 14.15 -25.98 -28.03
N LYS A 436 13.40 -26.21 -29.11
CA LYS A 436 12.00 -25.75 -29.25
C LYS A 436 11.07 -26.48 -28.29
N ASP A 437 11.20 -27.80 -28.17
CA ASP A 437 10.36 -28.62 -27.30
C ASP A 437 10.55 -28.27 -25.81
N LEU A 438 11.78 -27.95 -25.40
CA LEU A 438 12.09 -27.45 -24.07
C LEU A 438 11.78 -25.96 -23.87
N ASN A 439 11.38 -25.25 -24.92
CA ASN A 439 11.10 -23.81 -24.92
C ASN A 439 12.29 -22.94 -24.43
N VAL A 440 13.52 -23.39 -24.72
CA VAL A 440 14.77 -22.72 -24.34
C VAL A 440 15.49 -22.06 -25.53
N LEU A 441 14.98 -22.23 -26.74
CA LEU A 441 15.50 -21.63 -27.97
C LEU A 441 15.21 -20.12 -28.01
N LEU A 442 16.26 -19.28 -28.00
CA LEU A 442 16.13 -17.82 -28.12
C LEU A 442 16.15 -17.37 -29.58
N TRP A 443 17.05 -17.96 -30.38
CA TRP A 443 17.20 -17.62 -31.80
C TRP A 443 17.78 -18.78 -32.58
N SER A 444 17.38 -18.92 -33.84
CA SER A 444 17.94 -19.91 -34.76
C SER A 444 18.15 -19.30 -36.14
N ASN A 445 19.20 -19.76 -36.83
CA ASN A 445 19.47 -19.41 -38.22
C ASN A 445 19.94 -20.65 -38.97
N THR A 446 19.08 -21.13 -39.87
CA THR A 446 19.30 -22.32 -40.69
C THR A 446 20.43 -22.14 -41.71
N GLN A 447 20.63 -20.94 -42.26
CA GLN A 447 21.66 -20.69 -43.28
C GLN A 447 23.06 -20.78 -42.70
N LYS A 448 23.27 -20.21 -41.51
CA LYS A 448 24.56 -20.24 -40.80
C LYS A 448 24.71 -21.43 -39.86
N ARG A 449 23.65 -22.23 -39.68
CA ARG A 449 23.54 -23.30 -38.67
C ARG A 449 23.96 -22.79 -37.30
N CYS A 450 23.31 -21.73 -36.85
CA CYS A 450 23.56 -21.14 -35.53
C CYS A 450 22.30 -21.22 -34.68
N ILE A 451 22.47 -21.60 -33.41
CA ILE A 451 21.38 -21.72 -32.43
C ILE A 451 21.83 -20.95 -31.19
N ILE A 452 20.99 -20.05 -30.68
CA ILE A 452 21.19 -19.39 -29.39
C ILE A 452 20.17 -19.98 -28.41
N VAL A 453 20.67 -20.54 -27.32
CA VAL A 453 19.85 -21.16 -26.26
C VAL A 453 20.00 -20.35 -24.98
N SER A 454 18.94 -20.27 -24.18
CA SER A 454 18.97 -19.64 -22.87
C SER A 454 20.02 -20.27 -21.95
N LYS A 455 20.67 -19.46 -21.10
CA LYS A 455 21.64 -19.92 -20.10
C LYS A 455 21.09 -21.02 -19.18
N ALA A 456 19.80 -20.94 -18.83
CA ALA A 456 19.13 -21.94 -18.00
C ALA A 456 18.99 -23.30 -18.70
N GLY A 457 18.74 -23.30 -20.02
CA GLY A 457 18.58 -24.50 -20.83
C GLY A 457 19.89 -25.08 -21.39
N HIS A 458 21.03 -24.41 -21.16
CA HIS A 458 22.32 -24.83 -21.72
C HIS A 458 22.71 -26.25 -21.30
N GLU A 459 22.59 -26.56 -20.02
CA GLU A 459 23.00 -27.86 -19.47
C GLU A 459 22.15 -29.02 -20.02
N GLU A 460 20.86 -28.81 -20.23
CA GLU A 460 19.94 -29.83 -20.75
C GLU A 460 20.23 -30.14 -22.22
N VAL A 461 20.38 -29.10 -23.05
CA VAL A 461 20.75 -29.26 -24.47
C VAL A 461 22.11 -29.94 -24.61
N LYS A 462 23.07 -29.59 -23.75
CA LYS A 462 24.40 -30.21 -23.72
C LYS A 462 24.35 -31.68 -23.32
N ARG A 463 23.51 -32.05 -22.33
CA ARG A 463 23.30 -33.45 -21.94
C ARG A 463 22.68 -34.25 -23.07
N PHE A 464 21.65 -33.73 -23.72
CA PHE A 464 21.01 -34.36 -24.87
C PHE A 464 21.99 -34.59 -26.02
N TRP A 465 22.81 -33.58 -26.35
CA TRP A 465 23.84 -33.73 -27.38
C TRP A 465 24.89 -34.80 -27.02
N LYS A 466 25.29 -34.89 -25.75
CA LYS A 466 26.21 -35.94 -25.28
C LYS A 466 25.59 -37.34 -25.32
N MET A 467 24.28 -37.48 -25.12
CA MET A 467 23.58 -38.76 -25.24
C MET A 467 23.45 -39.22 -26.71
N GLN A 468 23.31 -38.26 -27.63
CA GLN A 468 23.15 -38.53 -29.06
C GLN A 468 24.48 -38.83 -29.78
N ARG A 469 25.61 -38.41 -29.23
CA ARG A 469 26.91 -38.94 -29.66
C ARG A 469 27.03 -40.38 -29.15
N PRO A 470 26.98 -41.43 -30.01
CA PRO A 470 27.53 -42.70 -29.59
C PRO A 470 28.97 -42.44 -29.13
N LYS A 471 29.40 -43.11 -28.06
CA LYS A 471 30.83 -43.16 -27.71
C LYS A 471 31.56 -43.49 -29.01
N SER A 472 32.26 -42.51 -29.58
CA SER A 472 33.21 -42.78 -30.64
C SER A 472 34.14 -43.84 -30.06
N SER A 473 34.08 -45.02 -30.66
CA SER A 473 34.94 -46.16 -30.45
C SER A 473 36.38 -45.72 -30.22
N ASN A 474 36.79 -45.70 -28.95
CA ASN A 474 38.17 -45.94 -28.57
C ASN A 474 38.42 -47.44 -28.76
N GLU A 475 38.54 -47.86 -30.02
CA GLU A 475 39.24 -49.07 -30.45
C GLU A 475 39.82 -48.75 -31.84
N ASN A 476 40.99 -48.11 -31.81
CA ASN A 476 42.22 -48.57 -32.49
C ASN A 476 43.39 -47.64 -32.11
#